data_AF-A0A3G9JHV5-F1
#
_entry.id   AF-A0A3G9JHV5-F1
#
_cell.length_a   1.000
_cell.length_b   1.000
_cell.length_c   1.000
_cell.angle_alpha   90.00
_cell.angle_beta   90.00
_cell.angle_gamma   90.00
#
_symmetry.space_group_name_H-M   'P 1'
#
loop_
_entity.id
_entity.type
_entity.pdbx_description
1 polymer ?
#
loop_
_entity_poly.entity_id
_entity_poly.type
_entity_poly.pdbx_seq_one_letter_code
_entity_poly.pdbx_strand_id
1 'polypeptide(L)' 'MEKLEEWEKKNLKIFWLPTYSPHLNLIEILWRFLKYEWIEFSAYKDRKSLLAYVKKVLDNFGGEYVINFA' A
#
# COMPACT_ATOMS: atom_id res chain seq x y z
N MET A 1 -16.56 13.54 17.75
CA MET A 1 -15.47 13.26 18.70
C MET A 1 -15.64 11.92 19.39
N GLU A 2 -16.87 11.53 19.79
CA GLU A 2 -17.14 10.25 20.46
C GLU A 2 -16.50 9.00 19.79
N LYS A 3 -16.48 8.92 18.46
CA LYS A 3 -15.85 7.79 17.75
C LYS A 3 -14.32 7.77 17.84
N LEU A 4 -13.68 8.93 17.84
CA LEU A 4 -12.22 9.02 17.99
C LEU A 4 -11.82 8.54 19.38
N GLU A 5 -12.54 8.95 20.43
CA GLU A 5 -12.32 8.49 21.79
C GLU A 5 -12.59 6.98 21.96
N GLU A 6 -13.63 6.45 21.30
CA GLU A 6 -13.91 5.00 21.29
C GLU A 6 -12.75 4.22 20.65
N TRP A 7 -12.20 4.71 19.55
CA TRP A 7 -11.10 4.08 18.83
C TRP A 7 -9.78 4.18 19.57
N GLU A 8 -9.49 5.32 20.17
CA GLU A 8 -8.30 5.50 21.00
C GLU A 8 -8.30 4.54 22.19
N LYS A 9 -9.44 4.34 22.85
CA LYS A 9 -9.61 3.31 23.90
C LYS A 9 -9.37 1.88 23.40
N LYS A 10 -9.52 1.63 22.10
CA LYS A 10 -9.21 0.35 21.43
C LYS A 10 -7.78 0.29 20.87
N ASN A 11 -6.90 1.22 21.26
CA ASN A 11 -5.55 1.39 20.72
C ASN A 11 -5.51 1.64 19.20
N LEU A 12 -6.58 2.17 18.61
CA LEU A 12 -6.63 2.59 17.21
C LEU A 12 -6.35 4.10 17.13
N LYS A 13 -5.18 4.47 16.59
CA LYS A 13 -4.81 5.85 16.32
C LYS A 13 -5.14 6.24 14.89
N ILE A 14 -5.88 7.33 14.71
CA ILE A 14 -6.15 7.90 13.39
C ILE A 14 -5.05 8.89 13.04
N PHE A 15 -4.42 8.68 11.89
CA PHE A 15 -3.48 9.62 11.31
C PHE A 15 -4.23 10.54 10.36
N TRP A 16 -4.21 11.85 10.65
CA TRP A 16 -4.79 12.83 9.76
C TRP A 16 -3.88 13.07 8.56
N LEU A 17 -4.48 13.16 7.38
CA LEU A 17 -3.80 13.53 6.13
C LEU A 17 -4.51 14.73 5.49
N PRO A 18 -3.77 15.71 4.97
CA PRO A 18 -4.35 16.81 4.22
C PRO A 18 -5.04 16.32 2.95
N THR A 19 -6.07 17.05 2.54
CA THR A 19 -6.76 16.78 1.27
C THR A 19 -5.79 16.87 0.09
N TYR A 20 -6.07 16.11 -0.97
CA TYR A 20 -5.26 16.08 -2.20
C TYR A 20 -3.76 15.81 -1.99
N SER A 21 -3.40 15.09 -0.94
CA SER A 21 -2.01 14.78 -0.61
C SER A 21 -1.66 13.29 -0.77
N PRO A 22 -1.82 12.71 -1.97
CA PRO A 22 -1.55 11.29 -2.21
C PRO A 22 -0.08 10.93 -2.00
N HIS A 23 0.83 11.90 -2.13
CA HIS A 23 2.26 11.74 -1.87
C HIS A 23 2.58 11.52 -0.38
N LEU A 24 1.65 11.84 0.53
CA LEU A 24 1.78 11.54 1.96
C LEU A 24 1.13 10.20 2.34
N ASN A 25 0.38 9.59 1.43
CA ASN A 25 -0.30 8.33 1.68
C ASN A 25 0.58 7.16 1.21
N LEU A 26 1.16 6.43 2.16
CA LEU A 26 2.14 5.36 1.88
C LEU A 26 1.59 4.27 0.93
N ILE A 27 0.30 3.96 1.01
CA ILE A 27 -0.31 2.95 0.13
C ILE A 27 -0.34 3.40 -1.34
N GLU A 28 -0.49 4.70 -1.62
CA GLU A 28 -0.45 5.25 -2.97
C GLU A 28 0.96 5.12 -3.57
N ILE A 29 1.98 5.36 -2.76
CA ILE A 29 3.39 5.17 -3.15
C ILE A 29 3.64 3.68 -3.44
N LEU A 30 3.17 2.76 -2.58
CA LEU A 30 3.31 1.33 -2.81
C LEU A 30 2.68 0.90 -4.15
N TRP A 31 1.45 1.35 -4.44
CA TRP A 31 0.79 1.02 -5.70
C TRP A 31 1.49 1.62 -6.92
N ARG A 32 2.09 2.80 -6.79
CA ARG A 32 2.92 3.38 -7.85
C ARG A 32 4.12 2.49 -8.18
N PHE A 33 4.87 2.05 -7.17
CA PHE A 33 5.99 1.12 -7.37
C PHE A 33 5.54 -0.21 -7.95
N LEU A 34 4.47 -0.79 -7.40
CA LEU A 34 3.93 -2.05 -7.93
C LEU A 34 3.60 -1.92 -9.42
N LYS A 35 2.88 -0.86 -9.82
CA LYS A 35 2.40 -0.69 -11.19
C LYS A 35 3.48 -0.28 -12.19
N TYR A 36 4.43 0.56 -11.82
CA TYR A 36 5.34 1.18 -12.78
C TYR A 36 6.77 0.69 -12.69
N GLU A 37 7.21 0.24 -11.50
CA GLU A 37 8.61 -0.15 -11.28
C GLU A 37 8.78 -1.67 -11.24
N TRP A 38 7.85 -2.40 -10.63
CA TRP A 38 8.06 -3.82 -10.33
C TRP A 38 7.32 -4.76 -11.28
N ILE A 39 6.07 -4.46 -11.62
CA ILE A 39 5.22 -5.41 -12.33
C ILE A 39 5.83 -5.90 -13.64
N GLU A 40 5.84 -7.22 -13.79
CA GLU A 40 6.33 -7.88 -14.99
C GLU A 40 5.21 -7.95 -16.03
N PHE A 41 5.55 -7.84 -17.33
CA PHE A 41 4.56 -7.95 -18.41
C PHE A 41 3.73 -9.24 -18.35
N SER A 42 4.34 -10.34 -17.89
CA SER A 42 3.70 -11.64 -17.71
C SER A 42 2.51 -11.59 -16.73
N ALA A 43 2.55 -10.69 -15.74
CA ALA A 43 1.48 -10.53 -14.76
C ALA A 43 0.19 -9.99 -15.39
N TYR A 44 0.28 -9.24 -16.49
CA TYR A 44 -0.90 -8.69 -17.18
C TYR A 44 -1.64 -9.70 -18.07
N LYS A 45 -1.15 -10.93 -18.17
CA LYS A 45 -1.73 -11.97 -19.03
C LYS A 45 -3.21 -12.22 -18.74
N ASP A 46 -3.57 -12.31 -17.46
CA ASP A 46 -4.94 -12.50 -17.01
C ASP A 46 -5.10 -12.08 -15.55
N ARG A 47 -6.35 -12.00 -15.08
CA ARG A 47 -6.67 -11.61 -13.69
C ARG A 47 -5.97 -12.50 -12.66
N LYS A 48 -5.83 -13.80 -12.93
CA LYS A 48 -5.23 -14.75 -11.98
C LYS A 48 -3.74 -14.47 -11.84
N SER A 49 -3.07 -14.23 -12.96
CA SER A 49 -1.64 -13.88 -13.05
C SER A 49 -1.37 -12.55 -12.35
N LEU A 50 -2.24 -11.54 -12.56
CA LEU A 50 -2.12 -10.25 -11.90
C LEU A 50 -2.27 -10.37 -10.38
N LEU A 51 -3.29 -11.08 -9.91
CA LEU A 51 -3.51 -11.31 -8.48
C LEU A 51 -2.36 -12.08 -7.84
N ALA A 52 -1.85 -13.11 -8.52
CA ALA A 52 -0.70 -13.88 -8.04
C ALA A 52 0.55 -13.00 -7.93
N TYR A 53 0.79 -12.13 -8.91
CA TYR A 53 1.91 -11.19 -8.89
C TYR A 53 1.77 -10.17 -7.76
N VAL A 54 0.61 -9.54 -7.60
CA VAL A 54 0.34 -8.61 -6.50
C VAL A 54 0.58 -9.30 -5.15
N LYS A 55 0.05 -10.52 -4.97
CA LYS A 55 0.28 -11.29 -3.75
C LYS A 55 1.76 -11.57 -3.51
N LYS A 56 2.52 -11.98 -4.53
CA LYS A 56 3.97 -12.18 -4.45
C LYS A 56 4.67 -10.91 -3.95
N VAL A 57 4.34 -9.75 -4.52
CA VAL A 57 4.96 -8.48 -4.10
C VAL A 57 4.64 -8.19 -2.64
N LEU A 58 3.36 -8.31 -2.23
CA LEU A 58 2.93 -8.03 -0.86
C LEU A 58 3.52 -9.00 0.16
N ASP A 59 3.59 -10.30 -0.15
CA ASP A 59 4.17 -11.34 0.71
C ASP A 59 5.67 -11.11 0.96
N ASN A 60 6.37 -10.50 0.00
CA ASN A 60 7.82 -10.25 0.04
C ASN A 60 8.17 -8.76 0.27
N PHE A 61 7.18 -7.92 0.59
CA PHE A 61 7.38 -6.50 0.82
C PHE A 61 8.15 -6.27 2.13
N GLY A 62 9.16 -5.39 2.08
CA GLY A 62 10.13 -5.19 3.16
C GLY A 62 11.35 -6.13 3.10
N GLY A 63 11.35 -7.12 2.20
CA GLY A 63 12.48 -7.98 1.89
C GLY A 63 13.00 -7.76 0.47
N GLU A 64 12.43 -8.48 -0.50
CA GLU A 64 12.79 -8.35 -1.92
C GLU A 64 12.29 -7.02 -2.52
N TYR A 65 11.14 -6.53 -2.03
CA TYR A 65 10.52 -5.30 -2.50
C TYR A 65 10.61 -4.24 -1.40
N VAL A 66 11.52 -3.28 -1.57
CA VAL A 66 11.79 -2.23 -0.58
C VAL A 66 11.55 -0.85 -1.20
N ILE A 67 10.87 0.01 -0.46
CA ILE A 67 10.70 1.42 -0.78
C ILE A 67 11.30 2.22 0.37
N ASN A 68 12.16 3.17 0.06
CA ASN A 68 12.53 4.19 1.03
C ASN A 68 11.47 5.30 1.01
N PHE A 69 10.77 5.47 2.12
CA PHE A 69 9.73 6.49 2.29
C PHE A 69 10.25 7.77 3.01
N ALA A 70 11.52 7.79 3.42
CA ALA A 70 12.16 8.90 4.11
C ALA A 70 12.68 9.98 3.16
#